data_AF-A0A392QPQ9-F1
#
_entry.id   AF-A0A392QPQ9-F1
#
_cell.length_a   1.000
_cell.length_b   1.000
_cell.length_c   1.000
_cell.angle_alpha   90.00
_cell.angle_beta   90.00
_cell.angle_gamma   90.00
#
_symmetry.space_group_name_H-M   'P 1'
#
loop_
_entity.id
_entity.type
_entity.pdbx_description
1 polymer ?
#
loop_
_entity_poly.entity_id
_entity_poly.type
_entity_poly.pdbx_seq_one_letter_code
_entity_poly.pdbx_strand_id
1 'polypeptide(L)'
;MVVMMSLEAGVGVMATKLGMMSFFEPNGEVVPVTVVGFKEGNIVTQIKTDATDGYNAVQVGYRRVRDRKLTKPEMGHLEKAGAIPMRHLQEFRLQSVEGFQVNQRLVFDELFNEGDLVDVSGTTIGKGFQ
;
A
#
# COMPACT_ATOMS: atom_id res chain seq x y z
N MET A 1 -10.58 -6.79 -13.12
CA MET A 1 -10.64 -7.93 -12.18
C MET A 1 -10.45 -7.34 -10.79
N VAL A 2 -11.55 -7.02 -10.12
CA VAL A 2 -11.50 -6.47 -8.76
C VAL A 2 -11.16 -7.64 -7.86
N VAL A 3 -9.98 -7.61 -7.23
CA VAL A 3 -9.69 -8.52 -6.12
C VAL A 3 -10.78 -8.24 -5.09
N MET A 4 -11.62 -9.24 -4.80
CA MET A 4 -12.68 -9.11 -3.81
C MET A 4 -11.98 -8.98 -2.45
N MET A 5 -11.77 -7.74 -2.03
CA MET A 5 -11.03 -7.44 -0.80
C MET A 5 -11.89 -7.82 0.41
N SER A 6 -11.34 -8.75 1.18
CA SER A 6 -11.78 -9.08 2.52
C SER A 6 -11.71 -7.85 3.42
N LEU A 7 -12.40 -7.93 4.56
CA LEU A 7 -12.23 -6.94 5.62
C LEU A 7 -10.81 -7.07 6.17
N GLU A 8 -10.04 -5.99 6.15
CA GLU A 8 -8.66 -5.96 6.66
C GLU A 8 -8.65 -5.51 8.13
N ALA A 9 -7.69 -6.00 8.90
CA ALA A 9 -7.56 -5.66 10.33
C ALA A 9 -7.14 -4.19 10.55
N GLY A 10 -6.49 -3.58 9.56
CA GLY A 10 -6.01 -2.21 9.60
C GLY A 10 -5.57 -1.73 8.21
N VAL A 11 -5.10 -0.49 8.14
CA VAL A 11 -4.55 0.07 6.90
C VAL A 11 -3.15 -0.46 6.66
N GLY A 12 -2.94 -1.06 5.49
CA GLY A 12 -1.61 -1.45 5.03
C GLY A 12 -0.90 -0.35 4.23
N VAL A 13 0.33 -0.65 3.85
CA VAL A 13 1.14 0.18 2.95
C VAL A 13 1.62 -0.65 1.77
N MET A 14 1.92 0.02 0.66
CA MET A 14 2.56 -0.62 -0.49
C MET A 14 4.06 -0.39 -0.44
N ALA A 15 4.80 -1.39 -0.93
CA ALA A 15 6.24 -1.35 -0.95
C ALA A 15 6.80 -2.10 -2.17
N THR A 16 8.13 -2.16 -2.28
CA THR A 16 8.82 -2.86 -3.38
C THR A 16 9.85 -3.83 -2.80
N LYS A 17 9.71 -5.12 -3.10
CA LYS A 17 10.73 -6.12 -2.77
C LYS A 17 12.05 -5.73 -3.45
N LEU A 18 13.10 -5.53 -2.65
CA LEU A 18 14.44 -5.20 -3.15
C LEU A 18 15.28 -6.46 -3.33
N GLY A 19 15.12 -7.44 -2.43
CA GLY A 19 15.91 -8.66 -2.46
C GLY A 19 15.76 -9.46 -1.17
N MET A 20 16.62 -10.45 -1.02
CA MET A 20 16.73 -11.28 0.17
C MET A 20 18.19 -11.31 0.62
N MET A 21 18.42 -11.33 1.92
CA MET A 21 19.76 -11.40 2.51
C MET A 21 19.72 -12.21 3.82
N SER A 22 20.90 -12.51 4.36
CA SER A 22 21.02 -13.11 5.68
C SER A 22 21.22 -12.03 6.73
N PHE A 23 20.47 -12.11 7.83
CA PHE A 23 20.62 -11.28 9.02
C PHE A 23 21.19 -12.13 10.15
N PHE A 24 22.18 -11.60 10.86
CA PHE A 24 22.80 -12.28 12.00
C PHE A 24 22.28 -11.66 13.29
N GLU A 25 21.66 -12.47 14.12
CA GLU A 25 21.23 -12.06 15.45
C GLU A 25 22.42 -12.03 16.44
N PRO A 26 22.31 -11.29 17.56
CA PRO A 26 23.38 -11.20 18.55
C PRO A 26 23.79 -12.55 19.18
N ASN A 27 22.89 -13.54 19.17
CA ASN A 27 23.13 -14.91 19.63
C ASN A 27 23.92 -15.77 18.61
N GLY A 28 24.22 -15.24 17.42
CA GLY A 28 24.90 -15.93 16.32
C GLY A 28 23.97 -16.69 15.37
N GLU A 29 22.65 -16.64 15.57
CA GLU A 29 21.67 -17.23 14.66
C GLU A 29 21.58 -16.47 13.33
N VAL A 30 21.36 -17.21 12.23
CA VAL A 30 21.25 -16.65 10.89
C VAL A 30 19.81 -16.73 10.41
N VAL A 31 19.16 -15.58 10.26
CA VAL A 31 17.77 -15.47 9.83
C VAL A 31 17.72 -14.98 8.37
N PRO A 32 17.09 -15.72 7.45
CA PRO A 32 16.88 -15.24 6.08
C PRO A 32 15.81 -14.15 6.07
N VAL A 33 16.17 -12.95 5.63
CA VAL A 33 15.29 -11.77 5.61
C VAL A 33 15.02 -11.28 4.19
N THR A 34 13.82 -10.76 3.96
CA THR A 34 13.48 -10.05 2.72
C THR A 34 13.58 -8.55 2.98
N VAL A 35 14.39 -7.86 2.17
CA VAL A 35 14.48 -6.40 2.23
C VAL A 35 13.36 -5.82 1.39
N VAL A 36 12.49 -5.05 2.05
CA VAL A 36 11.36 -4.35 1.43
C VAL A 36 11.65 -2.86 1.45
N GLY A 37 11.68 -2.24 0.28
CA GLY A 37 12.01 -0.83 0.11
C GLY A 37 10.79 0.00 -0.22
N PHE A 38 10.75 1.22 0.31
CA PHE A 38 9.69 2.19 0.06
C PHE A 38 10.14 3.23 -0.96
N LYS A 39 9.17 3.74 -1.72
CA LYS A 39 9.33 4.89 -2.61
C LYS A 39 8.40 6.01 -2.17
N GLU A 40 8.65 7.20 -2.67
CA GLU A 40 7.74 8.33 -2.49
C GLU A 40 6.31 7.93 -2.92
N GLY A 41 5.36 8.05 -1.99
CA GLY A 41 4.01 7.50 -2.08
C GLY A 41 3.46 7.14 -0.70
N ASN A 42 2.56 6.16 -0.65
CA ASN A 42 1.74 5.79 0.51
C ASN A 42 0.93 6.98 1.04
N ILE A 43 0.17 7.60 0.14
CA ILE A 43 -0.69 8.75 0.44
C ILE A 43 -2.14 8.33 0.23
N VAL A 44 -3.02 8.69 1.16
CA VAL A 44 -4.46 8.45 1.05
C VAL A 44 -5.01 9.30 -0.10
N THR A 45 -5.58 8.64 -1.12
CA THR A 45 -6.12 9.30 -2.32
C THR A 45 -7.63 9.41 -2.31
N GLN A 46 -8.33 8.51 -1.61
CA GLN A 46 -9.78 8.53 -1.50
C GLN A 46 -10.21 7.83 -0.22
N ILE A 47 -11.28 8.33 0.41
CA ILE A 47 -11.96 7.65 1.51
C ILE A 47 -13.35 7.28 1.00
N LYS A 48 -13.71 6.01 1.17
CA LYS A 48 -15.00 5.45 0.81
C LYS A 48 -15.78 5.16 2.08
N THR A 49 -17.08 5.44 2.03
CA THR A 49 -17.98 5.25 3.17
C THR A 49 -19.17 4.41 2.77
N ASP A 50 -19.82 3.76 3.74
CA ASP A 50 -21.06 3.01 3.50
C ASP A 50 -22.13 3.86 2.80
N ALA A 51 -22.23 5.15 3.11
CA ALA A 51 -23.21 6.06 2.52
C ALA A 51 -22.95 6.37 1.04
N THR A 52 -21.68 6.45 0.62
CA THR A 52 -21.29 6.85 -0.75
C THR A 52 -21.00 5.67 -1.67
N ASP A 53 -20.41 4.61 -1.12
CA ASP A 53 -19.85 3.48 -1.89
C ASP A 53 -20.42 2.12 -1.45
N GLY A 54 -21.20 2.07 -0.37
CA GLY A 54 -21.77 0.83 0.18
C GLY A 54 -20.79 -0.02 1.00
N TYR A 55 -19.58 0.49 1.27
CA TYR A 55 -18.60 -0.09 2.18
C TYR A 55 -17.59 0.95 2.67
N ASN A 56 -16.98 0.71 3.82
CA ASN A 56 -15.90 1.54 4.37
C ASN A 56 -14.53 1.07 3.83
N ALA A 57 -13.77 1.96 3.19
CA ALA A 57 -12.41 1.68 2.74
C ALA A 57 -11.55 2.94 2.59
N VAL A 58 -10.24 2.77 2.71
CA VAL A 58 -9.24 3.81 2.43
C VAL A 58 -8.46 3.43 1.19
N GLN A 59 -8.48 4.28 0.16
CA GLN A 59 -7.62 4.12 -1.00
C GLN A 59 -6.28 4.80 -0.75
N VAL A 60 -5.20 4.07 -1.01
CA VAL A 60 -3.82 4.53 -0.85
C VAL A 60 -3.12 4.46 -2.20
N GLY A 61 -2.37 5.51 -2.53
CA GLY A 61 -1.52 5.58 -3.71
C GLY A 61 -0.05 5.33 -3.39
N TYR A 62 0.67 4.70 -4.32
CA TYR A 62 2.09 4.39 -4.19
C TYR A 62 2.87 4.59 -5.48
N ARG A 63 4.16 4.88 -5.30
CA ARG A 63 5.17 5.08 -6.34
C ARG A 63 4.88 6.30 -7.23
N ARG A 64 5.47 7.44 -6.86
CA ARG A 64 5.47 8.66 -7.67
C ARG A 64 5.96 8.39 -9.10
N VAL A 65 5.28 9.00 -10.06
CA VAL A 65 5.66 9.00 -11.48
C VAL A 65 5.57 10.41 -12.04
N ARG A 66 6.19 10.62 -13.22
CA ARG A 66 6.02 11.86 -13.97
C ARG A 66 4.60 11.93 -14.54
N ASP A 67 4.02 13.12 -14.53
CA ASP A 67 2.62 13.41 -14.87
C ASP A 67 2.22 12.83 -16.24
N ARG A 68 3.08 13.00 -17.26
CA ARG A 68 2.87 12.45 -18.61
C ARG A 68 2.73 10.92 -18.70
N LYS A 69 3.03 10.19 -17.62
CA LYS A 69 2.90 8.73 -17.56
C LYS A 69 1.52 8.29 -17.04
N LEU A 70 0.71 9.22 -16.54
CA LEU A 70 -0.68 8.96 -16.15
C LEU A 70 -1.62 9.38 -17.27
N THR A 71 -2.75 8.70 -17.34
CA THR A 71 -3.86 9.11 -18.19
C THR A 71 -4.59 10.31 -17.56
N LYS A 72 -5.31 11.08 -18.38
CA LYS A 72 -6.07 12.25 -17.88
C LYS A 72 -7.05 11.92 -16.75
N PRO A 73 -7.82 10.81 -16.80
CA PRO A 73 -8.72 10.45 -15.70
C PRO A 73 -7.99 10.14 -14.39
N GLU A 74 -6.87 9.40 -14.44
CA GLU A 74 -6.07 9.08 -13.26
C GLU A 74 -5.47 10.35 -12.64
N MET A 75 -4.99 11.26 -13.50
CA MET A 75 -4.45 12.56 -13.07
C MET A 75 -5.52 13.40 -12.37
N GLY A 76 -6.70 13.56 -12.98
CA GLY A 76 -7.80 14.33 -12.38
C GLY A 76 -8.29 13.74 -11.05
N HIS A 77 -8.26 12.42 -10.90
CA HIS A 77 -8.56 11.75 -9.63
C HIS A 77 -7.56 12.13 -8.52
N LEU A 78 -6.26 12.07 -8.82
CA LEU A 78 -5.20 12.41 -7.86
C LEU A 78 -5.15 13.92 -7.56
N GLU A 79 -5.39 14.77 -8.55
CA GLU A 79 -5.47 16.22 -8.38
C GLU A 79 -6.63 16.63 -7.48
N LYS A 80 -7.79 15.97 -7.61
CA LYS A 80 -8.94 16.19 -6.71
C LYS A 80 -8.59 15.87 -5.26
N ALA A 81 -7.74 14.87 -5.04
CA ALA A 81 -7.21 14.52 -3.73
C ALA A 81 -6.08 15.44 -3.25
N GLY A 82 -5.58 16.36 -4.08
CA GLY A 82 -4.38 17.15 -3.79
C GLY A 82 -3.10 16.32 -3.71
N ALA A 83 -3.13 15.09 -4.23
CA ALA A 83 -2.05 14.12 -4.12
C ALA A 83 -1.10 14.19 -5.33
N ILE A 84 0.15 13.78 -5.11
CA ILE A 84 1.14 13.68 -6.18
C ILE A 84 0.77 12.58 -7.21
N PRO A 85 1.24 12.67 -8.46
CA PRO A 85 1.01 11.63 -9.46
C PRO A 85 1.66 10.31 -9.05
N MET A 86 0.85 9.28 -8.81
CA MET A 86 1.25 7.95 -8.34
C MET A 86 0.76 6.87 -9.30
N ARG A 87 1.54 5.80 -9.45
CA ARG A 87 1.24 4.72 -10.43
C ARG A 87 0.24 3.70 -9.91
N HIS A 88 0.32 3.35 -8.65
CA HIS A 88 -0.44 2.24 -8.09
C HIS A 88 -1.45 2.79 -7.08
N LEU A 89 -2.69 2.32 -7.16
CA LEU A 89 -3.76 2.60 -6.22
C LEU A 89 -4.28 1.26 -5.70
N GLN A 90 -4.42 1.14 -4.39
CA GLN A 90 -4.98 -0.02 -3.70
C GLN A 90 -5.94 0.47 -2.63
N GLU A 91 -6.95 -0.34 -2.32
CA GLU A 91 -7.92 -0.05 -1.26
C GLU A 91 -7.64 -0.94 -0.05
N PHE A 92 -7.85 -0.44 1.14
CA PHE A 92 -7.87 -1.24 2.36
C PHE A 92 -9.28 -1.13 2.92
N ARG A 93 -10.00 -2.24 2.94
CA ARG A 93 -11.37 -2.29 3.45
C ARG A 93 -11.33 -2.41 4.96
N LEU A 94 -12.03 -1.52 5.67
CA LEU A 94 -11.97 -1.43 7.12
C LEU A 94 -13.37 -1.52 7.71
N GLN A 95 -13.43 -1.77 9.02
CA GLN A 95 -14.68 -1.62 9.76
C GLN A 95 -15.08 -0.14 9.89
N SER A 96 -14.10 0.72 10.18
CA SER A 96 -14.28 2.16 10.29
C SER A 96 -13.16 2.88 9.54
N VAL A 97 -13.50 4.02 8.95
CA VAL A 97 -12.57 4.93 8.25
C VAL A 97 -12.36 6.24 9.01
N GLU A 98 -12.84 6.31 10.26
CA GLU A 98 -12.64 7.47 11.12
C GLU A 98 -11.15 7.73 11.37
N GLY A 99 -10.75 9.00 11.38
CA GLY A 99 -9.37 9.41 11.60
C GLY A 99 -8.49 9.47 10.35
N PHE A 100 -8.93 8.94 9.21
CA PHE A 100 -8.23 9.11 7.94
C PHE A 100 -8.63 10.41 7.24
N GLN A 101 -7.67 11.04 6.58
CA GLN A 101 -7.88 12.24 5.77
C GLN A 101 -7.34 12.04 4.36
N VAL A 102 -8.01 12.63 3.37
CA VAL A 102 -7.48 12.67 2.01
C VAL A 102 -6.18 13.48 2.00
N ASN A 103 -5.20 13.03 1.20
CA ASN A 103 -3.83 13.55 1.16
C ASN A 103 -2.98 13.30 2.42
N GLN A 104 -3.49 12.53 3.38
CA GLN A 104 -2.69 12.08 4.51
C GLN A 104 -1.61 11.10 4.02
N ARG A 105 -0.37 11.31 4.46
CA ARG A 105 0.72 10.37 4.23
C ARG A 105 0.73 9.31 5.33
N LEU A 106 0.83 8.05 4.93
CA LEU A 106 1.00 6.92 5.83
C LEU A 106 2.49 6.66 6.03
N VAL A 107 2.94 6.84 7.27
CA VAL A 107 4.33 6.60 7.67
C VAL A 107 4.42 5.17 8.21
N PHE A 108 5.26 4.34 7.60
CA PHE A 108 5.35 2.92 7.96
C PHE A 108 5.93 2.71 9.37
N ASP A 109 6.84 3.58 9.81
CA ASP A 109 7.42 3.53 11.17
C ASP A 109 6.37 3.77 12.27
N GLU A 110 5.25 4.42 11.95
CA GLU A 110 4.13 4.62 12.89
C GLU A 110 3.13 3.45 12.87
N LEU A 111 3.17 2.62 11.82
CA LEU A 111 2.22 1.53 11.59
C LEU A 111 2.77 0.16 11.99
N PHE A 112 4.08 -0.03 11.92
CA PHE A 112 4.73 -1.30 12.21
C PHE A 112 5.83 -1.11 13.25
N ASN A 113 5.73 -1.88 14.33
CA ASN A 113 6.77 -1.98 15.34
C ASN A 113 7.56 -3.28 15.18
N GLU A 114 8.74 -3.33 15.78
CA GLU A 114 9.55 -4.54 15.80
C GLU A 114 8.80 -5.69 16.49
N GLY A 115 8.76 -6.85 15.83
CA GLY A 115 8.05 -8.04 16.33
C GLY A 115 6.59 -8.17 15.89
N ASP A 116 6.03 -7.16 15.22
CA ASP A 116 4.67 -7.24 14.69
C ASP A 116 4.55 -8.30 13.59
N LEU A 117 3.46 -9.06 13.61
CA LEU A 117 3.11 -9.98 12.53
C LEU A 117 2.43 -9.20 11.40
N VAL A 118 2.86 -9.46 10.17
CA VAL A 118 2.36 -8.78 8.98
C VAL A 118 1.93 -9.77 7.90
N ASP A 119 0.82 -9.46 7.24
CA ASP A 119 0.35 -10.16 6.04
C ASP A 119 0.90 -9.49 4.78
N VAL A 120 1.56 -10.28 3.92
CA VAL A 120 2.18 -9.77 2.69
C VAL A 120 1.47 -10.34 1.47
N SER A 121 0.92 -9.46 0.65
CA SER A 121 0.31 -9.79 -0.64
C SER A 121 1.13 -9.22 -1.81
N GLY A 122 1.23 -9.97 -2.90
CA GLY A 122 1.94 -9.54 -4.10
C GLY A 122 1.76 -10.49 -5.28
N THR A 123 2.12 -10.02 -6.47
CA THR A 123 2.09 -10.85 -7.68
C THR A 123 3.24 -11.86 -7.66
N THR A 124 2.90 -13.14 -7.75
CA THR A 124 3.88 -14.24 -7.82
C THR A 124 4.57 -14.31 -9.19
N ILE A 125 5.69 -15.02 -9.26
CA ILE A 125 6.40 -15.28 -10.52
C ILE A 125 5.55 -16.21 -11.40
N GLY A 126 5.10 -15.72 -12.55
CA GLY A 126 4.42 -16.55 -13.56
C GLY A 126 5.42 -17.45 -14.28
N LYS A 127 5.16 -18.77 -14.32
CA LYS A 127 6.04 -19.75 -14.96
C LYS A 127 5.76 -20.00 -16.45
N GLY A 128 4.72 -19.35 -17.01
CA GLY A 128 4.33 -19.53 -18.41
C GLY A 128 3.67 -20.89 -18.66
N PHE A 129 3.78 -21.39 -19.89
CA PHE A 129 3.30 -22.72 -20.27
C PHE A 129 4.25 -23.79 -19.70
N GLN A 130 3.80 -24.49 -18.65
CA GLN A 130 4.45 -25.66 -18.05
C GLN A 130 3.58 -26.90 -18.21
#